data_AF-A0A7J5Z3Q1-F1
#
_entry.id   AF-A0A7J5Z3Q1-F1
#
_cell.length_a   1.000
_cell.length_b   1.000
_cell.length_c   1.000
_cell.angle_alpha   90.00
_cell.angle_beta   90.00
_cell.angle_gamma   90.00
#
_symmetry.space_group_name_H-M   'P 1'
#
loop_
_entity.id
_entity.type
_entity.pdbx_description
1 polymer ?
#
loop_
_entity_poly.entity_id
_entity_poly.type
_entity_poly.pdbx_seq_one_letter_code
_entity_poly.pdbx_strand_id
1 'polypeptide(L)'
;MAAALHNMRQALCPNSTKVCELSNLQWQEILQGLHSQGQVEAPFRPPETENEVRFDTFGDSLGRYNIFHYHKEDGNYVYRKVGYWAQSLTLNTTLIPWASQVVPTSQCSDPCRKNEVKVCSLEMCAAGSVSPVSPTSICWMSSPVLSADLDSGL
;
A
#
# COMPACT_ATOMS: atom_id res chain seq x y z
N MET A 1 11.45 -18.14 10.33
CA MET A 1 12.21 -19.42 10.24
C MET A 1 12.97 -19.76 11.53
N ALA A 2 14.00 -19.01 11.96
CA ALA A 2 14.75 -19.36 13.17
C ALA A 2 13.87 -19.47 14.44
N ALA A 3 12.94 -18.52 14.64
CA ALA A 3 11.93 -18.57 15.68
C ALA A 3 11.04 -19.83 15.60
N ALA A 4 10.65 -20.26 14.39
CA ALA A 4 9.85 -21.46 14.18
C ALA A 4 10.58 -22.74 14.61
N LEU A 5 11.83 -22.91 14.18
CA LEU A 5 12.65 -24.05 14.59
C LEU A 5 12.92 -24.03 16.09
N HIS A 6 13.08 -22.84 16.69
CA HIS A 6 13.22 -22.68 18.14
C HIS A 6 11.96 -23.11 18.89
N ASN A 7 10.78 -22.65 18.47
CA ASN A 7 9.50 -22.97 19.10
C ASN A 7 9.13 -24.46 18.92
N MET A 8 9.38 -25.02 17.74
CA MET A 8 9.21 -26.44 17.45
C MET A 8 10.14 -27.30 18.32
N ARG A 9 11.42 -26.90 18.48
CA ARG A 9 12.33 -27.55 19.43
C ARG A 9 11.85 -27.42 20.88
N GLN A 10 11.31 -26.27 21.30
CA GLN A 10 10.74 -26.13 22.65
C GLN A 10 9.58 -27.10 22.88
N ALA A 11 8.69 -27.25 21.91
CA ALA A 11 7.52 -28.14 22.00
C ALA A 11 7.91 -29.64 22.02
N LEU A 12 8.87 -30.05 21.19
CA LEU A 12 9.26 -31.45 21.04
C LEU A 12 10.38 -31.89 22.00
N CYS A 13 11.29 -30.98 22.36
CA CYS A 13 12.46 -31.24 23.19
C CYS A 13 12.54 -30.25 24.38
N PRO A 14 11.55 -30.20 25.29
CA PRO A 14 11.47 -29.16 26.33
C PRO A 14 12.69 -29.13 27.27
N ASN A 15 13.28 -30.30 27.58
CA ASN A 15 14.36 -30.45 28.54
C ASN A 15 15.78 -30.42 27.95
N SER A 16 15.94 -30.07 26.66
CA SER A 16 17.24 -30.07 25.97
C SER A 16 17.42 -28.88 25.05
N THR A 17 18.54 -28.16 25.17
CA THR A 17 18.95 -27.13 24.21
C THR A 17 19.43 -27.69 22.87
N LYS A 18 19.77 -28.98 22.83
CA LYS A 18 20.12 -29.72 21.60
C LYS A 18 18.86 -30.23 20.91
N VAL A 19 18.95 -30.43 19.60
CA VAL A 19 17.98 -31.20 18.82
C VAL A 19 17.94 -32.62 19.39
N CYS A 20 16.76 -33.09 19.83
CA CYS A 20 16.55 -34.47 20.24
C CYS A 20 16.39 -35.38 19.01
N GLU A 21 16.26 -36.71 19.17
CA GLU A 21 16.00 -37.56 17.99
C GLU A 21 14.63 -37.26 17.39
N LEU A 22 14.64 -36.56 16.25
CA LEU A 22 13.46 -36.22 15.45
C LEU A 22 13.25 -37.23 14.32
N SER A 23 13.58 -38.50 14.57
CA SER A 23 13.69 -39.58 13.57
C SER A 23 12.40 -39.94 12.84
N ASN A 24 11.23 -39.44 13.30
CA ASN A 24 9.91 -39.68 12.71
C ASN A 24 9.13 -38.41 12.30
N LEU A 25 9.72 -37.20 12.37
CA LEU A 25 8.98 -35.99 11.97
C LEU A 25 8.67 -36.01 10.47
N GLN A 26 7.38 -35.89 10.14
CA GLN A 26 6.95 -35.70 8.76
C GLN A 26 7.11 -34.23 8.36
N TRP A 27 7.50 -33.97 7.10
CA TRP A 27 7.66 -32.62 6.56
C TRP A 27 6.40 -31.75 6.72
N GLN A 28 5.22 -32.36 6.76
CA GLN A 28 3.93 -31.72 6.96
C GLN A 28 3.78 -31.13 8.37
N GLU A 29 4.28 -31.82 9.40
CA GLU A 29 4.30 -31.34 10.79
C GLU A 29 5.28 -30.16 10.93
N ILE A 30 6.43 -30.26 10.25
CA ILE A 30 7.42 -29.17 10.18
C ILE A 30 6.83 -27.94 9.51
N LEU A 31 6.10 -28.10 8.40
CA LEU A 31 5.43 -26.98 7.72
C LEU A 31 4.27 -26.40 8.55
N GLN A 32 3.48 -27.23 9.25
CA GLN A 32 2.47 -26.72 10.17
C GLN A 32 3.11 -25.88 11.28
N GLY A 33 4.21 -26.32 11.89
CA GLY A 33 4.95 -25.52 12.87
C GLY A 33 5.59 -24.24 12.31
N LEU A 34 5.86 -24.18 11.00
CA LEU A 34 6.34 -22.99 10.30
C LEU A 34 5.20 -22.00 9.95
N HIS A 35 3.99 -22.50 9.62
CA HIS A 35 2.81 -21.67 9.37
C HIS A 35 2.12 -21.20 10.66
N SER A 36 2.05 -22.03 11.70
CA SER A 36 1.45 -21.69 13.02
C SER A 36 2.33 -20.73 13.85
N GLN A 37 3.16 -19.93 13.20
CA GLN A 37 3.89 -18.83 13.82
C GLN A 37 2.90 -17.69 14.11
N GLY A 38 2.64 -17.44 15.40
CA GLY A 38 1.99 -16.21 15.83
C GLY A 38 2.88 -14.98 15.66
N GLN A 39 2.56 -13.92 16.37
CA GLN A 39 3.37 -12.69 16.45
C GLN A 39 4.81 -13.00 16.88
N VAL A 40 5.78 -12.73 16.00
CA VAL A 40 7.23 -12.83 16.28
C VAL A 40 7.81 -11.42 16.24
N GLU A 41 8.53 -11.00 17.28
CA GLU A 41 9.21 -9.70 17.27
C GLU A 41 10.35 -9.70 16.23
N ALA A 42 10.38 -8.69 15.36
CA ALA A 42 11.44 -8.51 14.39
C ALA A 42 12.76 -8.13 15.09
N PRO A 43 13.90 -8.75 14.76
CA PRO A 43 15.21 -8.32 15.28
C PRO A 43 15.63 -6.93 14.75
N PHE A 44 15.01 -6.48 13.65
CA PHE A 44 15.19 -5.15 13.09
C PHE A 44 14.01 -4.27 13.48
N ARG A 45 14.29 -3.12 14.09
CA ARG A 45 13.28 -2.19 14.59
C ARG A 45 13.33 -0.86 13.83
N PRO A 46 12.56 -0.66 12.75
CA PRO A 46 12.35 0.66 12.18
C PRO A 46 11.74 1.62 13.23
N PRO A 47 12.17 2.89 13.33
CA PRO A 47 11.64 3.80 14.34
C PRO A 47 10.15 4.15 14.19
N GLU A 48 9.60 3.94 12.99
CA GLU A 48 8.29 4.49 12.57
C GLU A 48 7.17 3.44 12.45
N THR A 49 7.43 2.17 12.80
CA THR A 49 6.44 1.08 12.66
C THR A 49 6.52 0.07 13.79
N GLU A 50 5.38 -0.52 14.14
CA GLU A 50 5.32 -1.66 15.07
C GLU A 50 6.14 -2.84 14.55
N ASN A 51 7.01 -3.39 15.39
CA ASN A 51 8.05 -4.38 15.04
C ASN A 51 7.54 -5.83 15.09
N GLU A 52 6.29 -6.05 14.68
CA GLU A 52 5.66 -7.36 14.58
C GLU A 52 5.89 -7.97 13.19
N VAL A 53 6.45 -9.18 13.17
CA VAL A 53 6.29 -10.12 12.06
C VAL A 53 5.10 -11.01 12.38
N ARG A 54 4.08 -10.97 11.54
CA ARG A 54 2.95 -11.90 11.58
C ARG A 54 2.66 -12.41 10.18
N PHE A 55 2.23 -13.66 10.12
CA PHE A 55 1.72 -14.32 8.93
C PHE A 55 0.20 -14.47 9.02
N ASP A 56 -0.49 -14.39 7.89
CA ASP A 56 -1.92 -14.70 7.82
C ASP A 56 -2.16 -16.21 7.61
N THR A 57 -3.42 -16.59 7.36
CA THR A 57 -3.81 -17.99 7.12
C THR A 57 -3.27 -18.59 5.83
N PHE A 58 -2.79 -17.77 4.90
CA PHE A 58 -2.20 -18.19 3.63
C PHE A 58 -0.67 -18.21 3.67
N GLY A 59 -0.07 -17.66 4.73
CA GLY A 59 1.37 -17.53 4.91
C GLY A 59 1.94 -16.18 4.44
N ASP A 60 1.08 -15.22 4.10
CA ASP A 60 1.49 -13.89 3.67
C ASP A 60 1.82 -12.98 4.86
N SER A 61 2.83 -12.12 4.67
CA SER A 61 3.25 -11.14 5.68
C SER A 61 2.53 -9.80 5.53
N LEU A 62 2.61 -8.94 6.55
CA LEU A 62 1.98 -7.61 6.54
C LEU A 62 2.46 -6.75 5.35
N GLY A 63 1.55 -6.47 4.41
CA GLY A 63 1.78 -5.54 3.30
C GLY A 63 2.02 -4.11 3.80
N ARG A 64 3.28 -3.69 3.83
CA ARG A 64 3.71 -2.35 4.24
C ARG A 64 4.74 -1.80 3.24
N TYR A 65 4.52 -0.60 2.72
CA TYR A 65 5.39 0.01 1.70
C TYR A 65 5.83 1.42 2.12
N ASN A 66 7.09 1.78 1.84
CA ASN A 66 7.56 3.16 1.94
C ASN A 66 7.39 3.85 0.59
N ILE A 67 6.91 5.09 0.59
CA ILE A 67 6.70 5.89 -0.62
C ILE A 67 7.86 6.87 -0.75
N PHE A 68 8.54 6.83 -1.90
CA PHE A 68 9.69 7.69 -2.20
C PHE A 68 9.42 8.61 -3.37
N HIS A 69 9.90 9.84 -3.29
CA HIS A 69 9.93 10.79 -4.39
C HIS A 69 11.34 10.91 -4.96
N TYR A 70 11.48 10.61 -6.25
CA TYR A 70 12.73 10.78 -7.00
C TYR A 70 12.82 12.20 -7.55
N HIS A 71 13.85 12.94 -7.15
CA HIS A 71 14.06 14.31 -7.62
C HIS A 71 15.54 14.69 -7.63
N LYS A 72 15.83 15.90 -8.10
CA LYS A 72 17.18 16.47 -8.12
C LYS A 72 17.37 17.42 -6.93
N GLU A 73 18.35 17.14 -6.09
CA GLU A 73 18.75 17.92 -4.90
C GLU A 73 20.26 18.20 -5.04
N ASP A 74 20.67 19.46 -4.93
CA ASP A 74 22.07 19.92 -5.04
C ASP A 74 22.89 19.33 -6.20
N GLY A 75 22.26 19.24 -7.38
CA GLY A 75 22.90 18.74 -8.60
C GLY A 75 22.80 17.22 -8.81
N ASN A 76 22.47 16.46 -7.76
CA ASN A 76 22.40 14.99 -7.77
C ASN A 76 20.96 14.48 -7.75
N TYR A 77 20.74 13.26 -8.20
CA TYR A 77 19.42 12.61 -8.13
C TYR A 77 19.30 11.76 -6.87
N VAL A 78 18.21 11.94 -6.12
CA VAL A 78 17.99 11.31 -4.81
C VAL A 78 16.58 10.74 -4.69
N TYR A 79 16.44 9.68 -3.88
CA TYR A 79 15.15 9.15 -3.43
C TYR A 79 14.89 9.59 -2.00
N ARG A 80 13.88 10.44 -1.80
CA ARG A 80 13.48 10.92 -0.47
C ARG A 80 12.20 10.23 -0.04
N LYS A 81 12.14 9.68 1.18
CA LYS A 81 10.89 9.14 1.74
C LYS A 81 9.91 10.31 1.94
N VAL A 82 8.71 10.17 1.41
CA VAL A 82 7.62 11.17 1.48
C VAL A 82 6.34 10.61 2.09
N GLY A 83 6.27 9.30 2.32
CA GLY A 83 5.12 8.66 2.94
C GLY A 83 5.30 7.17 3.17
N TYR A 84 4.22 6.50 3.57
CA TYR A 84 4.11 5.06 3.66
C TYR A 84 2.66 4.62 3.41
N TRP A 85 2.50 3.34 3.08
CA TRP A 85 1.21 2.67 2.95
C TRP A 85 1.22 1.42 3.83
N ALA A 86 0.15 1.24 4.59
CA ALA A 86 -0.12 0.02 5.36
C ALA A 86 -1.64 -0.25 5.31
N GLN A 87 -2.34 -0.07 6.42
CA GLN A 87 -3.81 -0.07 6.44
C GLN A 87 -4.40 1.17 5.74
N SER A 88 -3.67 2.28 5.76
CA SER A 88 -4.02 3.55 5.12
C SER A 88 -2.81 4.16 4.41
N LEU A 89 -3.08 5.09 3.50
CA LEU A 89 -2.07 5.94 2.86
C LEU A 89 -1.72 7.11 3.77
N THR A 90 -0.45 7.21 4.17
CA THR A 90 0.09 8.40 4.83
C THR A 90 1.12 9.05 3.91
N LEU A 91 0.81 10.24 3.38
CA LEU A 91 1.67 10.96 2.43
C LEU A 91 1.86 12.41 2.88
N ASN A 92 3.10 12.84 3.04
CA ASN A 92 3.43 14.24 3.32
C ASN A 92 3.77 14.97 2.02
N THR A 93 2.76 15.66 1.47
CA THR A 93 2.88 16.41 0.22
C THR A 93 3.82 17.61 0.30
N THR A 94 4.16 18.11 1.50
CA THR A 94 5.12 19.22 1.68
C THR A 94 6.58 18.78 1.48
N LEU A 95 6.86 17.47 1.54
CA LEU A 95 8.17 16.88 1.23
C LEU A 95 8.35 16.53 -0.25
N ILE A 96 7.34 16.79 -1.09
CA ILE A 96 7.37 16.49 -2.53
C ILE A 96 7.65 17.79 -3.31
N PRO A 97 8.90 18.03 -3.77
CA PRO A 97 9.20 19.15 -4.66
C PRO A 97 8.60 18.88 -6.06
N TRP A 98 7.36 19.28 -6.26
CA TRP A 98 6.68 19.24 -7.56
C TRP A 98 7.39 20.14 -8.59
N ALA A 99 7.49 19.68 -9.83
CA ALA A 99 8.21 20.39 -10.90
C ALA A 99 7.71 21.82 -11.16
N SER A 100 6.42 22.08 -10.94
CA SER A 100 5.76 23.39 -11.08
C SER A 100 5.49 24.08 -9.73
N GLN A 101 6.01 23.56 -8.62
CA GLN A 101 5.66 23.93 -7.22
C GLN A 101 4.17 23.76 -6.86
N VAL A 102 3.36 23.18 -7.74
CA VAL A 102 1.93 22.91 -7.55
C VAL A 102 1.69 21.41 -7.74
N VAL A 103 0.76 20.83 -6.98
CA VAL A 103 0.34 19.43 -7.14
C VAL A 103 -0.16 19.22 -8.59
N PRO A 104 0.37 18.24 -9.34
CA PRO A 104 0.03 18.07 -10.74
C PRO A 104 -1.41 17.58 -10.92
N THR A 105 -2.12 18.21 -11.85
CA THR A 105 -3.45 17.77 -12.28
C THR A 105 -3.34 16.65 -13.29
N SER A 106 -3.91 15.48 -12.98
CA SER A 106 -4.04 14.34 -13.91
C SER A 106 -5.52 14.08 -14.18
N GLN A 107 -6.14 14.94 -14.98
CA GLN A 107 -7.56 14.86 -15.35
C GLN A 107 -7.71 14.68 -16.87
N CYS A 108 -8.78 14.01 -17.29
CA CYS A 108 -9.04 13.70 -18.70
C CYS A 108 -9.62 14.89 -19.50
N SER A 109 -10.21 15.88 -18.83
CA SER A 109 -10.60 17.17 -19.42
C SER A 109 -10.22 18.32 -18.50
N ASP A 110 -10.26 19.53 -19.07
CA ASP A 110 -10.23 20.77 -18.30
C ASP A 110 -11.41 20.87 -17.31
N PRO A 111 -11.26 21.63 -16.21
CA PRO A 111 -12.36 21.96 -15.32
C PRO A 111 -13.36 22.91 -15.99
N CYS A 112 -14.65 22.68 -15.76
CA CYS A 112 -15.73 23.56 -16.24
C CYS A 112 -15.57 24.99 -15.71
N ARG A 113 -15.95 25.98 -16.52
CA ARG A 113 -15.95 27.37 -16.07
C ARG A 113 -17.05 27.61 -15.05
N LYS A 114 -16.92 28.68 -14.28
CA LYS A 114 -17.96 29.11 -13.33
C LYS A 114 -19.28 29.33 -14.08
N ASN A 115 -20.34 28.67 -13.62
CA ASN A 115 -21.69 28.61 -14.22
C ASN A 115 -21.86 27.68 -15.44
N GLU A 116 -20.86 26.87 -15.81
CA GLU A 116 -21.06 25.73 -16.72
C GLU A 116 -21.43 24.46 -15.94
N VAL A 117 -22.29 23.62 -16.52
CA VAL A 117 -22.76 22.37 -15.88
C VAL A 117 -21.98 21.17 -16.44
N LYS A 118 -21.39 20.36 -15.55
CA LYS A 118 -20.75 19.10 -15.92
C LYS A 118 -21.80 17.98 -15.99
N VAL A 119 -21.91 17.32 -17.14
CA VAL A 119 -22.76 16.13 -17.30
C VAL A 119 -21.89 14.87 -17.13
N CYS A 120 -22.32 13.96 -16.26
CA CYS A 120 -21.65 12.69 -15.93
C CYS A 120 -22.58 11.49 -16.28
N SER A 121 -22.12 10.49 -17.06
CA SER A 121 -22.89 9.24 -17.35
C SER A 121 -22.35 8.02 -16.56
N LEU A 122 -21.79 6.96 -17.17
CA LEU A 122 -21.19 5.81 -16.41
C LEU A 122 -19.74 5.32 -16.73
N GLU A 123 -19.12 5.61 -17.90
CA GLU A 123 -17.73 5.17 -18.22
C GLU A 123 -16.58 6.14 -17.82
N MET A 124 -15.76 5.73 -16.87
CA MET A 124 -14.61 6.51 -16.36
C MET A 124 -13.59 6.95 -17.44
N CYS A 125 -13.53 8.26 -17.70
CA CYS A 125 -12.48 8.98 -18.46
C CYS A 125 -12.34 8.64 -19.95
N ALA A 126 -12.96 9.44 -20.83
CA ALA A 126 -12.57 9.55 -22.24
C ALA A 126 -12.43 11.01 -22.70
N ALA A 127 -11.41 11.26 -23.53
CA ALA A 127 -11.07 12.58 -24.04
C ALA A 127 -11.86 12.91 -25.31
N GLY A 128 -12.57 14.04 -25.32
CA GLY A 128 -13.25 14.57 -26.49
C GLY A 128 -12.96 16.06 -26.66
N SER A 129 -12.26 16.44 -27.74
CA SER A 129 -12.01 17.83 -28.09
C SER A 129 -13.25 18.46 -28.72
N VAL A 130 -13.87 19.43 -28.02
CA VAL A 130 -15.03 20.17 -28.53
C VAL A 130 -14.57 21.44 -29.25
N SER A 131 -14.79 21.50 -30.57
CA SER A 131 -14.51 22.69 -31.40
C SER A 131 -15.46 23.86 -31.08
N PRO A 132 -15.02 25.13 -31.29
CA PRO A 132 -15.67 26.31 -30.72
C PRO A 132 -16.83 26.86 -31.58
N VAL A 133 -17.94 26.12 -31.71
CA VAL A 133 -19.13 26.61 -32.47
C VAL A 133 -20.47 26.23 -31.83
N SER A 134 -20.79 26.77 -30.65
CA SER A 134 -22.19 26.92 -30.17
C SER A 134 -22.29 27.94 -29.02
N PRO A 135 -23.36 28.75 -28.89
CA PRO A 135 -23.55 29.68 -27.76
C PRO A 135 -23.81 29.00 -26.41
N THR A 136 -24.03 27.69 -26.38
CA THR A 136 -24.22 26.91 -25.15
C THR A 136 -22.99 26.03 -24.90
N SER A 137 -22.09 26.50 -24.03
CA SER A 137 -20.93 25.71 -23.57
C SER A 137 -21.40 24.49 -22.77
N ILE A 138 -21.41 23.32 -23.41
CA ILE A 138 -21.62 22.02 -22.76
C ILE A 138 -20.27 21.29 -22.80
N CYS A 139 -19.63 21.13 -21.64
CA CYS A 139 -18.47 20.27 -21.50
C CYS A 139 -18.92 18.81 -21.47
N TRP A 140 -18.69 18.10 -22.57
CA TRP A 140 -18.91 16.66 -22.64
C TRP A 140 -17.74 15.92 -22.00
N MET A 141 -18.03 15.02 -21.06
CA MET A 141 -17.13 13.94 -20.69
C MET A 141 -17.89 12.63 -20.74
N SER A 142 -17.18 11.59 -21.16
CA SER A 142 -17.45 10.26 -20.60
C SER A 142 -17.08 10.29 -19.11
N SER A 143 -18.07 10.65 -18.29
CA SER A 143 -18.65 9.77 -17.25
C SER A 143 -17.78 9.19 -16.10
N PRO A 144 -18.41 8.75 -14.99
CA PRO A 144 -17.75 7.95 -13.95
C PRO A 144 -18.50 6.67 -13.50
N VAL A 145 -17.74 5.67 -13.05
CA VAL A 145 -18.27 4.54 -12.25
C VAL A 145 -18.43 4.99 -10.78
N LEU A 146 -19.45 4.46 -10.10
CA LEU A 146 -19.85 4.74 -8.71
C LEU A 146 -18.69 4.94 -7.72
N SER A 147 -18.79 6.02 -6.93
CA SER A 147 -18.24 6.06 -5.58
C SER A 147 -18.98 5.05 -4.70
N ALA A 148 -18.23 4.21 -3.98
CA ALA A 148 -18.74 3.45 -2.84
C ALA A 148 -18.22 4.10 -1.55
N ASP A 149 -18.84 5.20 -1.15
CA ASP A 149 -18.77 5.63 0.24
C ASP A 149 -19.67 4.71 1.06
N LEU A 150 -19.08 3.96 1.99
CA LEU A 150 -19.82 3.26 3.03
C LEU A 150 -19.20 3.65 4.38
N ASP A 151 -20.01 4.41 5.12
CA ASP A 151 -19.64 5.25 6.24
C ASP A 151 -19.05 4.47 7.42
N SER A 152 -18.17 5.11 8.18
CA SER A 152 -17.66 4.57 9.45
C SER A 152 -18.38 5.23 10.63
N GLY A 153 -19.58 4.71 10.91
CA GLY A 153 -20.22 4.62 12.23
C GLY A 153 -20.48 5.89 13.05
N LEU A 154 -21.77 6.18 13.26
CA LEU A 154 -22.33 6.49 14.59
C LEU A 154 -23.82 6.11 14.67
#